data_AF-A0A2W4RZI0-F1
#
_entry.id   AF-A0A2W4RZI0-F1
#
_cell.length_a   1.000
_cell.length_b   1.000
_cell.length_c   1.000
_cell.angle_alpha   90.00
_cell.angle_beta   90.00
_cell.angle_gamma   90.00
#
_symmetry.space_group_name_H-M   'P 1'
#
loop_
_entity.id
_entity.type
_entity.pdbx_description
1 polymer ?
#
loop_
_entity_poly.entity_id
_entity_poly.type
_entity_poly.pdbx_seq_one_letter_code
_entity_poly.pdbx_strand_id
1 'polypeptide(L)' 'MLAHVHDDCTGTWRLQYDLIVCSVCGQTYPATPQNRIAAMDENYVGSMMQRAAERGAVLLARERFRG' A
#
# COMPACT_ATOMS: atom_id res chain seq x y z
N MET A 1 -5.70 5.62 -10.04
CA MET A 1 -5.09 4.49 -9.31
C MET A 1 -4.23 3.73 -10.29
N LEU A 2 -3.02 3.34 -9.89
CA LEU A 2 -2.15 2.54 -10.75
C LEU A 2 -2.60 1.08 -10.66
N ALA A 3 -2.67 0.36 -11.78
CA ALA A 3 -3.09 -1.03 -11.74
C ALA A 3 -1.94 -1.91 -11.27
N HIS A 4 -2.25 -2.94 -10.47
CA HIS A 4 -1.30 -3.98 -10.10
C HIS A 4 -1.41 -5.18 -11.04
N VAL A 5 -0.47 -6.13 -10.94
CA VAL A 5 -0.58 -7.42 -11.64
C VAL A 5 -1.73 -8.28 -11.07
N HIS A 6 -2.02 -8.13 -9.78
CA HIS A 6 -3.04 -8.89 -9.06
C HIS A 6 -3.92 -7.95 -8.24
N ASP A 7 -5.21 -8.26 -8.14
CA ASP A 7 -6.20 -7.43 -7.45
C ASP A 7 -6.00 -7.42 -5.91
N ASP A 8 -5.34 -8.43 -5.36
CA ASP A 8 -5.03 -8.56 -3.93
C ASP A 8 -3.64 -8.04 -3.55
N CYS A 9 -2.96 -7.35 -4.47
CA CYS A 9 -1.64 -6.79 -4.20
C CYS A 9 -1.70 -5.72 -3.11
N THR A 10 -0.96 -5.94 -2.03
CA THR A 10 -0.81 -5.01 -0.90
C THR A 10 0.51 -4.24 -0.93
N GLY A 11 1.20 -4.28 -2.07
CA GLY A 11 2.49 -3.61 -2.25
C GLY A 11 2.38 -2.08 -2.30
N THR A 12 3.48 -1.42 -1.94
CA THR A 12 3.61 0.04 -2.07
C THR A 12 4.43 0.41 -3.30
N TRP A 13 4.06 1.51 -3.93
CA TRP A 13 4.77 2.09 -5.05
C TRP A 13 6.05 2.81 -4.61
N ARG A 14 7.18 2.53 -5.25
CA ARG A 14 8.48 3.16 -4.98
C ARG A 14 9.00 3.83 -6.23
N LEU A 15 9.57 5.03 -6.09
CA LEU A 15 10.27 5.70 -7.18
C LEU A 15 11.67 5.08 -7.34
N GLN A 16 11.96 4.56 -8.52
CA GLN A 16 13.25 4.02 -8.92
C GLN A 16 13.63 4.67 -10.25
N TYR A 17 14.54 5.65 -10.20
CA TYR A 17 14.94 6.45 -11.35
C TYR A 17 13.74 7.12 -12.05
N ASP A 18 13.46 6.73 -13.29
CA ASP A 18 12.38 7.19 -14.16
C ASP A 18 11.14 6.29 -14.10
N LEU A 19 11.12 5.31 -13.19
CA LEU A 19 10.02 4.36 -13.00
C LEU A 19 9.43 4.44 -11.59
N ILE A 20 8.16 4.11 -11.51
CA ILE A 20 7.45 3.79 -10.27
C ILE A 20 7.21 2.29 -10.27
N VAL A 21 7.70 1.61 -9.24
CA VAL A 21 7.71 0.14 -9.16
C VAL A 21 6.96 -0.32 -7.91
N CYS A 22 6.03 -1.24 -8.06
CA CYS A 22 5.38 -1.87 -6.92
C CYS A 22 6.37 -2.79 -6.21
N SER A 23 6.47 -2.65 -4.89
CA SER A 23 7.41 -3.44 -4.07
C SER A 23 7.06 -4.91 -3.90
N VAL A 24 5.86 -5.34 -4.32
CA VAL A 24 5.39 -6.73 -4.19
C VAL A 24 5.18 -7.37 -5.56
N CYS A 25 4.27 -6.85 -6.37
CA CYS A 25 3.96 -7.46 -7.67
C CYS A 25 4.94 -7.08 -8.79
N GLY A 26 5.88 -6.15 -8.52
CA GLY A 26 6.89 -5.72 -9.48
C GLY A 26 6.37 -4.90 -10.66
N GLN A 27 5.07 -4.60 -10.72
CA GLN A 27 4.48 -3.77 -11.77
C GLN A 27 5.20 -2.42 -11.87
N THR A 28 5.38 -1.92 -13.09
CA THR A 28 6.12 -0.67 -13.35
C THR A 28 5.31 0.32 -14.17
N TYR A 29 5.44 1.61 -13.85
CA TYR A 29 4.91 2.72 -14.63
C TYR A 29 5.98 3.81 -14.83
N PRO A 30 5.95 4.57 -15.93
CA PRO A 30 6.80 5.75 -16.08
C PRO A 30 6.53 6.77 -14.98
N ALA A 31 7.57 7.40 -14.44
CA ALA A 31 7.49 8.37 -13.34
C ALA A 31 7.02 9.76 -13.78
N THR A 32 5.95 9.83 -14.57
CA THR A 32 5.27 11.07 -14.94
C THR A 32 4.69 11.75 -13.68
N PRO A 33 4.48 13.08 -13.70
CA PRO A 33 3.85 13.77 -12.58
C PRO A 33 2.51 13.14 -12.16
N GLN A 34 1.69 12.73 -13.12
CA GLN A 34 0.39 12.10 -12.87
C GLN A 34 0.53 10.75 -12.17
N ASN A 35 1.46 9.91 -12.62
CA ASN A 35 1.69 8.60 -12.02
C ASN A 35 2.30 8.73 -10.61
N ARG A 36 3.15 9.75 -10.38
CA ARG A 36 3.69 10.04 -9.04
C ARG A 36 2.60 10.42 -8.06
N ILE A 37 1.66 11.28 -8.45
CA ILE A 37 0.52 11.65 -7.61
C ILE A 37 -0.35 10.43 -7.31
N ALA A 38 -0.70 9.64 -8.34
CA ALA A 38 -1.49 8.43 -8.16
C ALA A 38 -0.82 7.42 -7.21
N ALA A 39 0.50 7.23 -7.33
CA ALA A 39 1.29 6.37 -6.46
C ALA A 39 1.30 6.87 -5.00
N MET A 40 1.45 8.19 -4.80
CA MET A 40 1.41 8.81 -3.47
C MET A 40 0.06 8.65 -2.80
N ASP A 41 -1.03 8.91 -3.53
CA ASP A 41 -2.40 8.77 -3.03
C ASP A 41 -2.70 7.32 -2.62
N GLU A 42 -2.33 6.37 -3.46
CA GLU A 42 -2.55 4.95 -3.19
C GLU A 42 -1.73 4.46 -1.99
N ASN A 43 -0.44 4.83 -1.92
CA ASN A 43 0.41 4.53 -0.77
C ASN A 43 -0.14 5.14 0.53
N TYR A 44 -0.68 6.36 0.46
CA TYR A 44 -1.29 7.03 1.61
C TYR A 44 -2.50 6.24 2.13
N VAL A 45 -3.43 5.86 1.24
CA VAL A 45 -4.58 5.02 1.58
C VAL A 45 -4.14 3.68 2.17
N GLY A 46 -3.18 3.01 1.53
CA GLY A 46 -2.61 1.75 2.04
C GLY A 46 -2.06 1.90 3.46
N SER A 47 -1.31 2.97 3.74
CA SER A 47 -0.76 3.23 5.08
C SER A 47 -1.85 3.49 6.13
N MET A 48 -2.96 4.12 5.74
CA MET A 48 -4.10 4.35 6.64
C MET A 48 -4.81 3.05 6.98
N MET A 49 -4.99 2.17 6.00
CA MET A 49 -5.60 0.85 6.19
C MET A 49 -4.72 -0.05 7.07
N GLN A 50 -3.41 -0.07 6.83
CA GLN A 50 -2.48 -0.81 7.68
C GLN A 50 -2.55 -0.35 9.14
N ARG A 51 -2.50 0.96 9.38
CA ARG A 51 -2.64 1.51 10.74
C ARG A 51 -3.97 1.15 11.41
N ALA A 52 -5.06 1.09 10.64
CA ALA A 52 -6.36 0.69 11.17
C ALA A 52 -6.37 -0.81 11.54
N ALA A 53 -5.81 -1.67 10.69
CA ALA A 53 -5.68 -3.10 10.93
C ALA A 53 -4.82 -3.40 12.17
N GLU A 54 -3.69 -2.72 12.33
CA GLU A 54 -2.81 -2.83 13.50
C GLU A 54 -3.56 -2.47 14.80
N ARG A 55 -4.32 -1.37 14.80
CA ARG A 55 -5.16 -1.00 15.95
C ARG A 55 -6.22 -2.06 16.24
N GLY A 56 -6.88 -2.61 15.21
CA GLY A 56 -7.85 -3.69 15.36
C GLY A 56 -7.23 -4.95 15.95
N ALA A 57 -6.04 -5.35 15.49
CA ALA A 57 -5.33 -6.51 16.01
C ALA A 57 -4.99 -6.36 17.51
N VAL A 58 -4.59 -5.16 17.95
CA VAL A 58 -4.34 -4.87 19.37
C VAL A 58 -5.61 -5.00 20.21
N LEU A 59 -6.76 -4.53 19.71
CA LEU A 59 -8.04 -4.64 20.41
C LEU A 59 -8.48 -6.11 20.56
N LEU A 60 -8.41 -6.88 19.47
CA LEU A 60 -8.74 -8.31 19.49
C LEU A 60 -7.81 -9.10 20.42
N ALA A 61 -6.52 -8.76 20.47
CA ALA A 61 -5.59 -9.40 21.40
C ALA A 61 -5.99 -9.11 22.87
N ARG A 62 -6.35 -7.86 23.19
CA ARG A 62 -6.81 -7.49 24.54
C ARG A 62 -8.08 -8.22 24.97
N GLU A 63 -9.03 -8.43 24.07
CA GLU A 63 -10.25 -9.19 24.34
C GLU A 63 -9.94 -10.65 24.64
N ARG A 64 -9.04 -11.27 23.87
CA ARG A 64 -8.63 -12.67 24.06
C ARG A 64 -7.93 -12.93 25.40
N PHE A 65 -7.17 -11.98 25.93
CA PHE A 65 -6.50 -12.12 27.24
C PHE A 65 -7.41 -11.83 28.44
N ARG A 66 -8.63 -11.31 28.21
CA ARG A 66 -9.62 -11.05 29.27
C ARG A 66 -10.67 -12.16 29.42
N GLY A 67 -10.69 -13.11 28.49
CA GLY A 67 -11.56 -14.29 28.49
C GLY A 67 -10.93 -15.50 29.14
#